data_AF-A0A3A2J0S8-F1
#
_entry.id   AF-A0A3A2J0S8-F1
#
_cell.length_a   1.000
_cell.length_b   1.000
_cell.length_c   1.000
_cell.angle_alpha   90.00
_cell.angle_beta   90.00
_cell.angle_gamma   90.00
#
_symmetry.space_group_name_H-M   'P 1'
#
loop_
_entity.id
_entity.type
_entity.pdbx_description
1 polymer ?
#
loop_
_entity_poly.entity_id
_entity_poly.type
_entity_poly.pdbx_seq_one_letter_code
_entity_poly.pdbx_strand_id
1 'polypeptide(L)'
;MNFTESQILGYVSSFIWPLLRISAMFVAMPLFSIQAVPARIRLLLSLAITFAIMPVLPPFQAIEVFSYEGMIVSVAQIFIGLSIGFIVQMVFSIVLFAGESIAASMGLGFAAMVDPQSGQQAPVIGQLYTITSTLLFLSLNGHLLLIQMLMDSFTSLPIGISGLVKTDIWTIITWSGRMFSGGLLLAMPIIISLLLVNISFGVAARAAPQLNIFSVGFPITLILGMILIWLTLPDALNQFTGILTGSYDLIGQLLRL
;
A
#
# COMPACT_ATOMS: atom_id res chain seq x y z
N MET A 1 11.17 41.45 21.59
CA MET A 1 11.39 41.18 20.16
C MET A 1 10.09 41.48 19.45
N ASN A 2 10.03 42.54 18.62
CA ASN A 2 8.86 42.84 17.81
C ASN A 2 8.98 42.02 16.52
N PHE A 3 8.29 40.87 16.46
CA PHE A 3 8.19 40.11 15.22
C PHE A 3 7.29 40.86 14.24
N THR A 4 7.78 41.12 13.03
CA THR A 4 6.92 41.63 11.95
C THR A 4 6.03 40.51 11.41
N GLU A 5 4.83 40.87 10.94
CA GLU A 5 3.88 39.94 10.33
C GLU A 5 4.52 39.08 9.24
N SER A 6 5.36 39.69 8.39
CA SER A 6 6.11 39.01 7.34
C SER A 6 7.10 37.97 7.86
N GLN A 7 7.73 38.19 9.02
CA GLN A 7 8.62 37.22 9.64
C GLN A 7 7.84 36.01 10.17
N ILE A 8 6.69 36.25 10.80
CA ILE A 8 5.82 35.17 11.31
C ILE A 8 5.30 34.33 10.15
N LEU A 9 4.80 34.98 9.08
CA LEU A 9 4.32 34.30 7.88
C LEU A 9 5.42 33.51 7.18
N GLY A 10 6.67 34.01 7.18
CA GLY A 10 7.83 33.28 6.68
C GLY A 10 8.17 32.02 7.47
N TYR A 11 8.11 32.08 8.80
CA TYR A 11 8.28 30.88 9.63
C TYR A 11 7.14 29.88 9.43
N VAL A 12 5.90 30.35 9.31
CA VAL A 12 4.73 29.51 9.07
C VAL A 12 4.81 28.82 7.71
N SER A 13 5.17 29.56 6.64
CA SER A 13 5.34 28.97 5.31
C SER A 13 6.48 27.95 5.30
N SER A 14 7.56 28.23 6.05
CA SER A 14 8.69 27.30 6.13
C SER A 14 8.32 25.92 6.72
N PHE A 15 7.29 25.90 7.57
CA PHE A 15 6.83 24.71 8.28
C PHE A 15 5.67 24.00 7.58
N ILE A 16 4.73 24.75 6.97
CA ILE A 16 3.52 24.19 6.36
C ILE A 16 3.85 23.31 5.15
N TRP A 17 4.76 23.72 4.27
CA TRP A 17 5.03 22.96 3.04
C TRP A 17 5.60 21.56 3.28
N PRO A 18 6.64 21.39 4.11
CA PRO A 18 7.12 20.04 4.46
C PRO A 18 6.06 19.23 5.20
N LEU A 19 5.30 19.86 6.10
CA LEU A 19 4.22 19.20 6.84
C LEU A 19 3.16 18.62 5.89
N LEU A 20 2.75 19.36 4.85
CA LEU A 20 1.78 18.88 3.87
C LEU A 20 2.30 17.65 3.11
N ARG A 21 3.55 17.67 2.64
CA ARG A 21 4.16 16.52 1.94
C ARG A 21 4.28 15.29 2.85
N ILE A 22 4.78 15.49 4.07
CA ILE A 22 4.98 14.41 5.06
C ILE A 22 3.63 13.81 5.46
N SER A 23 2.67 14.64 5.85
CA SER A 23 1.36 14.18 6.29
C SER A 23 0.59 13.46 5.17
N ALA A 24 0.68 13.94 3.93
CA ALA A 24 0.07 13.28 2.78
C ALA A 24 0.64 11.86 2.55
N MET A 25 1.95 11.66 2.72
CA MET A 25 2.56 10.33 2.67
C MET A 25 2.01 9.41 3.77
N PHE A 26 1.96 9.89 5.03
CA PHE A 26 1.44 9.10 6.15
C PHE A 26 -0.05 8.75 6.03
N VAL A 27 -0.84 9.57 5.35
CA VAL A 27 -2.25 9.29 5.08
C VAL A 27 -2.41 8.11 4.12
N ALA A 28 -1.57 7.99 3.09
CA ALA A 28 -1.65 6.93 2.09
C ALA A 28 -0.89 5.65 2.47
N MET A 29 0.15 5.75 3.30
CA MET A 29 1.03 4.62 3.63
C MET A 29 0.31 3.49 4.39
N PRO A 30 0.35 2.23 3.93
CA PRO A 30 -0.46 1.10 4.43
C PRO A 30 -0.26 0.70 5.90
N LEU A 31 0.82 1.14 6.56
CA LEU A 31 1.04 0.92 8.00
C LEU A 31 0.26 1.93 8.87
N PHE A 32 0.15 3.17 8.38
CA PHE A 32 -0.45 4.27 9.12
C PHE A 32 -1.87 4.57 8.63
N SER A 33 -2.24 4.14 7.43
CA SER A 33 -3.59 4.36 6.87
C SER A 33 -4.67 3.45 7.47
N ILE A 34 -4.30 2.50 8.35
CA ILE A 34 -5.23 1.60 9.03
C ILE A 34 -6.10 2.33 10.06
N GLN A 35 -7.34 1.84 10.24
CA GLN A 35 -8.29 2.41 11.21
C GLN A 35 -7.77 2.36 12.66
N ALA A 36 -6.88 1.41 12.98
CA ALA A 36 -6.28 1.27 14.30
C ALA A 36 -5.37 2.44 14.68
N VAL A 37 -4.92 3.27 13.72
CA VAL A 37 -4.11 4.46 13.99
C VAL A 37 -4.99 5.72 13.88
N PRO A 38 -5.36 6.36 15.00
CA PRO A 38 -6.13 7.59 14.98
C PRO A 38 -5.46 8.69 14.17
N ALA A 39 -6.26 9.51 13.49
CA ALA A 39 -5.76 10.66 12.73
C ALA A 39 -4.86 11.59 13.55
N ARG A 40 -5.13 11.72 14.85
CA ARG A 40 -4.32 12.51 15.79
C ARG A 40 -2.89 11.99 15.92
N ILE A 41 -2.69 10.67 15.97
CA ILE A 41 -1.36 10.07 16.08
C ILE A 41 -0.56 10.33 14.81
N ARG A 42 -1.19 10.16 13.64
CA ARG A 42 -0.54 10.44 12.33
C ARG A 42 -0.10 11.90 12.22
N LEU A 43 -0.95 12.82 12.66
CA LEU A 43 -0.67 14.25 12.64
C LEU A 43 0.49 14.59 13.60
N LEU A 44 0.49 14.07 14.82
CA LEU A 44 1.59 14.26 15.78
C LEU A 44 2.91 13.70 15.26
N LEU A 45 2.88 12.53 14.63
CA LEU A 45 4.06 11.89 14.06
C LEU A 45 4.59 12.68 12.85
N SER A 46 3.69 13.19 12.00
CA SER A 46 4.05 14.08 10.89
C SER A 46 4.69 15.37 11.40
N LEU A 47 4.11 16.00 12.43
CA LEU A 47 4.67 17.20 13.06
C LEU A 47 6.07 16.92 13.63
N ALA A 48 6.25 15.83 14.37
CA ALA A 48 7.53 15.47 14.97
C ALA A 48 8.62 15.29 13.90
N ILE A 49 8.29 14.60 12.80
CA ILE A 49 9.20 14.40 11.67
C ILE A 49 9.50 15.73 10.96
N THR A 50 8.51 16.59 10.74
CA THR A 50 8.72 17.92 10.18
C THR A 50 9.70 18.74 11.02
N PHE A 51 9.53 18.76 12.34
CA PHE A 51 10.46 19.46 13.25
C PHE A 51 11.88 18.88 13.17
N ALA A 52 12.02 17.56 13.06
CA ALA A 52 13.33 16.91 12.96
C ALA A 52 14.07 17.23 11.65
N ILE A 53 13.34 17.32 10.53
CA ILE A 53 13.95 17.52 9.20
C ILE A 53 14.16 19.01 8.88
N MET A 54 13.38 19.91 9.49
CA MET A 54 13.43 21.35 9.24
C MET A 54 14.84 21.96 9.13
N PRO A 55 15.82 21.69 10.03
CA PRO A 55 17.15 22.30 9.93
C PRO A 55 17.99 21.81 8.75
N VAL A 56 17.61 20.70 8.13
CA VAL A 56 18.33 20.06 7.01
C VAL A 56 17.77 20.49 5.65
N LEU A 57 16.58 21.10 5.63
CA LEU A 57 15.92 21.48 4.38
C LEU A 57 16.67 22.61 3.66
N PRO A 58 16.80 22.54 2.32
CA PRO A 58 17.37 23.63 1.55
C PRO A 58 16.47 24.88 1.66
N PRO A 59 17.05 26.09 1.60
CA PRO A 59 16.26 27.31 1.59
C PRO A 59 15.38 27.34 0.33
N PHE A 60 14.09 27.65 0.49
CA PHE A 60 13.15 27.82 -0.60
C PHE A 60 12.62 29.25 -0.64
N GLN A 61 12.05 29.61 -1.80
CA GLN A 61 11.49 30.93 -2.00
C GLN A 61 10.34 31.20 -1.03
N ALA A 62 10.30 32.42 -0.49
CA ALA A 62 9.23 32.86 0.40
C ALA A 62 7.94 33.07 -0.41
N ILE A 63 7.19 31.98 -0.60
CA ILE A 63 5.86 31.99 -1.22
C ILE A 63 4.84 32.18 -0.10
N GLU A 64 3.99 33.20 -0.23
CA GLU A 64 2.91 33.45 0.71
C GLU A 64 1.89 32.31 0.68
N VAL A 65 1.59 31.71 1.84
CA VAL A 65 0.71 30.54 1.96
C VAL A 65 -0.71 30.83 1.46
N PHE A 66 -1.23 32.04 1.74
CA PHE A 66 -2.59 32.45 1.40
C PHE A 66 -2.71 33.09 0.00
N SER A 67 -1.68 32.96 -0.84
CA SER A 67 -1.71 33.44 -2.23
C SER A 67 -2.19 32.35 -3.19
N TYR A 68 -2.53 32.75 -4.42
CA TYR A 68 -2.84 31.81 -5.51
C TYR A 68 -1.68 30.83 -5.76
N GLU A 69 -0.44 31.32 -5.74
CA GLU A 69 0.75 30.49 -5.88
C GLU A 69 0.91 29.53 -4.70
N GLY A 70 0.68 29.99 -3.46
CA GLY A 70 0.68 29.15 -2.27
C GLY A 70 -0.32 28.00 -2.34
N MET A 71 -1.51 28.22 -2.90
CA MET A 71 -2.48 27.16 -3.13
C MET A 71 -1.96 26.10 -4.11
N ILE A 72 -1.33 26.51 -5.21
CA ILE A 72 -0.74 25.59 -6.20
C ILE A 72 0.38 24.76 -5.55
N VAL A 73 1.27 25.42 -4.79
CA VAL A 73 2.34 24.74 -4.05
C VAL A 73 1.76 23.73 -3.07
N SER A 74 0.72 24.10 -2.31
CA SER A 74 0.01 23.20 -1.38
C SER A 74 -0.40 21.90 -2.06
N VAL A 75 -1.09 22.03 -3.20
CA VAL A 75 -1.60 20.88 -3.96
C VAL A 75 -0.45 20.03 -4.47
N ALA A 76 0.62 20.65 -5.00
CA ALA A 76 1.80 19.94 -5.47
C ALA A 76 2.47 19.14 -4.33
N GLN A 77 2.64 19.73 -3.14
CA GLN A 77 3.24 19.05 -1.99
C GLN A 77 2.41 17.85 -1.52
N ILE A 78 1.08 18.02 -1.46
CA ILE A 78 0.16 16.93 -1.12
C ILE A 78 0.25 15.82 -2.16
N PHE A 79 0.27 16.16 -3.45
CA PHE A 79 0.33 15.17 -4.53
C PHE A 79 1.63 14.35 -4.47
N ILE A 80 2.78 14.99 -4.25
CA ILE A 80 4.07 14.30 -4.13
C ILE A 80 4.02 13.31 -2.95
N GLY A 81 3.61 13.76 -1.77
CA GLY A 81 3.51 12.90 -0.58
C GLY A 81 2.55 11.74 -0.78
N LEU A 82 1.36 12.02 -1.35
CA LEU A 82 0.35 11.02 -1.64
C LEU A 82 0.85 10.00 -2.66
N SER A 83 1.55 10.41 -3.72
CA SER A 83 2.13 9.49 -4.70
C SER A 83 3.11 8.51 -4.08
N ILE A 84 3.99 8.96 -3.17
CA ILE A 84 4.95 8.07 -2.47
C ILE A 84 4.20 7.02 -1.65
N GLY A 85 3.26 7.44 -0.80
CA GLY A 85 2.49 6.52 0.04
C GLY A 85 1.58 5.61 -0.78
N PHE A 86 0.99 6.11 -1.86
CA PHE A 86 0.10 5.37 -2.75
C PHE A 86 0.83 4.27 -3.52
N ILE A 87 2.07 4.50 -3.97
CA ILE A 87 2.88 3.46 -4.63
C ILE A 87 3.07 2.26 -3.70
N VAL A 88 3.40 2.49 -2.44
CA VAL A 88 3.52 1.39 -1.46
C VAL A 88 2.16 0.80 -1.12
N GLN A 89 1.10 1.60 -1.08
CA GLN A 89 -0.26 1.07 -0.93
C GLN A 89 -0.61 0.07 -2.04
N MET A 90 -0.24 0.36 -3.29
CA MET A 90 -0.43 -0.57 -4.42
C MET A 90 0.30 -1.91 -4.21
N VAL A 91 1.51 -1.89 -3.61
CA VAL A 91 2.26 -3.12 -3.26
C VAL A 91 1.46 -3.98 -2.26
N PHE A 92 0.88 -3.36 -1.23
CA PHE A 92 0.07 -4.10 -0.26
C PHE A 92 -1.26 -4.58 -0.88
N SER A 93 -1.82 -3.81 -1.81
CA SER A 93 -3.01 -4.24 -2.56
C SER A 93 -2.74 -5.46 -3.46
N ILE A 94 -1.53 -5.65 -3.98
CA ILE A 94 -1.12 -6.88 -4.71
C ILE A 94 -1.32 -8.11 -3.83
N VAL A 95 -0.76 -8.04 -2.62
CA VAL A 95 -0.78 -9.13 -1.66
C VAL A 95 -2.20 -9.41 -1.16
N LEU A 96 -2.96 -8.34 -0.88
CA LEU A 96 -4.37 -8.46 -0.51
C LEU A 96 -5.18 -9.13 -1.61
N PHE A 97 -5.02 -8.69 -2.87
CA PHE A 97 -5.71 -9.28 -4.02
C PHE A 97 -5.36 -10.76 -4.21
N ALA A 98 -4.09 -11.13 -4.02
CA ALA A 98 -3.66 -12.52 -4.08
C ALA A 98 -4.34 -13.37 -3.00
N GLY A 99 -4.33 -12.89 -1.74
CA GLY A 99 -4.97 -13.59 -0.62
C GLY A 99 -6.47 -13.77 -0.80
N GLU A 100 -7.16 -12.76 -1.32
CA GLU A 100 -8.60 -12.85 -1.63
C GLU A 100 -8.88 -13.81 -2.78
N SER A 101 -8.04 -13.82 -3.81
CA SER A 101 -8.17 -14.77 -4.92
C SER A 101 -7.98 -16.21 -4.46
N ILE A 102 -7.04 -16.45 -3.54
CA ILE A 102 -6.83 -17.75 -2.90
C ILE A 102 -8.06 -18.13 -2.06
N ALA A 103 -8.55 -17.23 -1.21
CA ALA A 103 -9.73 -17.48 -0.38
C ALA A 103 -10.97 -17.85 -1.21
N ALA A 104 -11.19 -17.14 -2.33
CA ALA A 104 -12.24 -17.43 -3.28
C ALA A 104 -12.09 -18.85 -3.87
N SER A 105 -10.87 -19.24 -4.27
CA SER A 105 -10.61 -20.58 -4.82
C SER A 105 -10.76 -21.72 -3.82
N MET A 106 -10.61 -21.45 -2.51
CA MET A 106 -10.85 -22.41 -1.42
C MET A 106 -12.35 -22.58 -1.11
N GLY A 107 -13.21 -21.74 -1.67
CA GLY A 107 -14.65 -21.74 -1.43
C GLY A 107 -15.09 -20.92 -0.21
N LEU A 108 -14.19 -20.17 0.44
CA LEU A 108 -14.52 -19.37 1.63
C LEU A 108 -15.55 -18.27 1.32
N GLY A 109 -15.67 -17.85 0.06
CA GLY A 109 -16.72 -16.93 -0.39
C GLY A 109 -18.15 -17.48 -0.25
N PHE A 110 -18.36 -18.81 -0.22
CA PHE A 110 -19.67 -19.40 0.04
C PHE A 110 -20.13 -19.19 1.48
N ALA A 111 -19.21 -19.16 2.45
CA ALA A 111 -19.55 -18.90 3.85
C ALA A 111 -20.26 -17.54 4.01
N ALA A 112 -19.80 -16.53 3.25
CA ALA A 112 -20.40 -15.20 3.24
C ALA A 112 -21.80 -15.14 2.58
N MET A 113 -22.12 -16.09 1.69
CA MET A 113 -23.46 -16.19 1.10
C MET A 113 -24.46 -16.92 2.00
N VAL A 114 -23.97 -17.86 2.83
CA VAL A 114 -24.79 -18.69 3.72
C VAL A 114 -25.17 -17.94 5.01
N ASP A 115 -24.30 -17.07 5.51
CA ASP A 115 -24.62 -16.16 6.63
C ASP A 115 -24.36 -14.68 6.27
N PRO A 116 -25.28 -14.03 5.52
CA PRO A 116 -25.21 -12.61 5.23
C PRO A 116 -25.46 -11.73 6.45
N GLN A 117 -26.13 -12.26 7.49
CA GLN A 117 -26.52 -11.49 8.69
C GLN A 117 -25.33 -11.22 9.61
N SER A 118 -24.33 -12.10 9.63
CA SER A 118 -23.07 -11.87 10.33
C SER A 118 -22.27 -10.69 9.74
N GLY A 119 -22.52 -10.32 8.47
CA GLY A 119 -21.90 -9.18 7.78
C GLY A 119 -20.38 -9.26 7.62
N GLN A 120 -19.73 -10.32 8.14
CA GLN A 120 -18.28 -10.45 8.19
C GLN A 120 -17.81 -11.31 7.03
N GLN A 121 -17.66 -10.67 5.86
CA GLN A 121 -16.57 -11.04 4.97
C GLN A 121 -15.27 -10.62 5.65
N ALA A 122 -14.84 -11.33 6.69
CA ALA A 122 -13.50 -11.14 7.19
C ALA A 122 -12.57 -11.79 6.15
N PRO A 123 -11.76 -11.02 5.40
CA PRO A 123 -10.83 -11.56 4.42
C PRO A 123 -9.72 -12.30 5.17
N VAL A 124 -9.97 -13.50 5.69
CA VAL A 124 -9.03 -14.16 6.63
C VAL A 124 -7.68 -14.40 5.97
N ILE A 125 -7.68 -14.89 4.73
CA ILE A 125 -6.45 -15.14 3.97
C ILE A 125 -5.83 -13.81 3.50
N GLY A 126 -6.61 -12.88 2.95
CA GLY A 126 -6.11 -11.54 2.61
C GLY A 126 -5.46 -10.82 3.79
N GLN A 127 -6.05 -10.95 4.99
CA GLN A 127 -5.53 -10.38 6.22
C GLN A 127 -4.26 -11.10 6.70
N LEU A 128 -4.20 -12.43 6.61
CA LEU A 128 -2.99 -13.20 6.90
C LEU A 128 -1.80 -12.67 6.06
N TYR A 129 -2.00 -12.57 4.74
CA TYR A 129 -1.01 -12.09 3.79
C TYR A 129 -0.64 -10.61 4.04
N THR A 130 -1.61 -9.78 4.41
CA THR A 130 -1.36 -8.37 4.77
C THR A 130 -0.53 -8.25 6.04
N ILE A 131 -0.85 -9.03 7.08
CA ILE A 131 -0.10 -9.03 8.36
C ILE A 131 1.33 -9.51 8.13
N THR A 132 1.53 -10.65 7.48
CA THR A 132 2.88 -11.20 7.23
C THR A 132 3.73 -10.25 6.38
N SER A 133 3.14 -9.63 5.36
CA SER A 133 3.83 -8.64 4.53
C SER A 133 4.12 -7.35 5.29
N THR A 134 3.24 -6.93 6.20
CA THR A 134 3.49 -5.77 7.08
C THR A 134 4.67 -6.06 8.02
N LEU A 135 4.72 -7.25 8.63
CA LEU A 135 5.81 -7.65 9.51
C LEU A 135 7.13 -7.71 8.74
N LEU A 136 7.12 -8.26 7.52
CA LEU A 136 8.30 -8.30 6.66
C LEU A 136 8.74 -6.88 6.26
N PHE A 137 7.82 -6.02 5.86
CA PHE A 137 8.08 -4.61 5.55
C PHE A 137 8.73 -3.86 6.72
N LEU A 138 8.26 -4.11 7.94
CA LEU A 138 8.87 -3.56 9.16
C LEU A 138 10.26 -4.15 9.43
N SER A 139 10.42 -5.47 9.28
CA SER A 139 11.70 -6.18 9.47
C SER A 139 12.78 -5.70 8.50
N LEU A 140 12.39 -5.30 7.29
CA LEU A 140 13.30 -4.77 6.26
C LEU A 140 13.54 -3.26 6.41
N ASN A 141 12.99 -2.62 7.45
CA ASN A 141 13.04 -1.17 7.64
C ASN A 141 12.46 -0.38 6.46
N GLY A 142 11.50 -0.95 5.73
CA GLY A 142 10.93 -0.33 4.53
C GLY A 142 10.28 1.03 4.80
N HIS A 143 9.76 1.23 6.02
CA HIS A 143 9.22 2.51 6.46
C HIS A 143 10.29 3.59 6.65
N LEU A 144 11.48 3.23 7.13
CA LEU A 144 12.61 4.15 7.27
C LEU A 144 13.16 4.56 5.91
N LEU A 145 13.22 3.60 4.96
CA LEU A 145 13.65 3.90 3.59
C LEU A 145 12.69 4.88 2.90
N LEU A 146 11.37 4.77 3.12
CA LEU A 146 10.41 5.76 2.59
C LEU A 146 10.62 7.15 3.17
N ILE A 147 10.88 7.23 4.48
CA ILE A 147 11.15 8.52 5.13
C ILE A 147 12.44 9.13 4.57
N GLN A 148 13.48 8.32 4.35
CA GLN A 148 14.72 8.75 3.71
C GLN A 148 14.48 9.26 2.28
N MET A 149 13.77 8.50 1.44
CA MET A 149 13.41 8.94 0.09
C MET A 149 12.58 10.23 0.09
N LEU A 150 11.68 10.40 1.06
CA LEU A 150 10.91 11.63 1.23
C LEU A 150 11.80 12.81 1.66
N MET A 151 12.81 12.57 2.50
CA MET A 151 13.81 13.58 2.86
C MET A 151 14.63 14.01 1.65
N ASP A 152 15.16 13.05 0.89
CA ASP A 152 15.96 13.31 -0.31
C ASP A 152 15.12 14.05 -1.38
N SER A 153 13.82 13.77 -1.41
CA SER A 153 12.82 14.44 -2.25
C SER A 153 12.74 15.96 -2.05
N PHE A 154 13.11 16.51 -0.90
CA PHE A 154 13.16 17.96 -0.71
C PHE A 154 14.34 18.62 -1.42
N THR A 155 15.37 17.85 -1.76
CA THR A 155 16.53 18.32 -2.53
C THR A 155 16.33 18.16 -4.03
N SER A 156 15.80 17.01 -4.47
CA SER A 156 15.57 16.73 -5.89
C SER A 156 14.31 17.42 -6.45
N LEU A 157 13.24 17.50 -5.64
CA LEU A 157 11.99 18.20 -5.93
C LEU A 157 11.74 19.28 -4.86
N PRO A 158 12.43 20.43 -4.96
CA PRO A 158 12.32 21.50 -3.98
C PRO A 158 10.89 22.04 -3.91
N ILE A 159 10.59 22.71 -2.81
CA ILE A 159 9.27 23.33 -2.59
C ILE A 159 9.11 24.50 -3.57
N GLY A 160 8.14 24.36 -4.46
CA GLY A 160 7.83 25.36 -5.48
C GLY A 160 6.64 24.96 -6.34
N ILE A 161 6.39 25.73 -7.39
CA ILE A 161 5.28 25.52 -8.33
C ILE A 161 5.53 24.27 -9.20
N SER A 162 6.80 23.92 -9.44
CA SER A 162 7.18 22.69 -10.12
C SER A 162 6.91 21.48 -9.22
N GLY A 163 6.05 20.58 -9.68
CA GLY A 163 5.76 19.30 -9.02
C GLY A 163 5.90 18.13 -10.00
N LEU A 164 5.08 17.10 -9.77
CA LEU A 164 5.01 15.95 -10.67
C LEU A 164 4.47 16.36 -12.04
N VAL A 165 5.10 15.83 -13.08
CA VAL A 165 4.70 16.07 -14.47
C VAL A 165 3.70 15.01 -14.91
N LYS A 166 2.92 15.30 -15.96
CA LYS A 166 1.96 14.34 -16.56
C LYS A 166 2.58 12.97 -16.87
N THR A 167 3.86 12.92 -17.26
CA THR A 167 4.60 11.68 -17.49
C THR A 167 4.71 10.83 -16.23
N ASP A 168 4.98 11.47 -15.09
CA ASP A 168 5.15 10.81 -13.80
C ASP A 168 3.83 10.14 -13.38
N ILE A 169 2.71 10.84 -13.55
CA ILE A 169 1.36 10.32 -13.30
C ILE A 169 1.06 9.11 -14.20
N TRP A 170 1.40 9.19 -15.49
CA TRP A 170 1.23 8.07 -16.41
C TRP A 170 2.05 6.85 -16.01
N THR A 171 3.27 7.04 -15.49
CA THR A 171 4.11 5.94 -14.98
C THR A 171 3.46 5.26 -13.77
N ILE A 172 2.86 6.02 -12.85
CA ILE A 172 2.11 5.44 -11.71
C ILE A 172 0.92 4.61 -12.23
N ILE A 173 0.16 5.16 -13.18
CA ILE A 173 -1.02 4.50 -13.74
C ILE A 173 -0.61 3.21 -14.46
N THR A 174 0.44 3.21 -15.27
CA THR A 174 0.89 1.98 -15.94
C THR A 174 1.42 0.95 -14.94
N TRP A 175 2.06 1.39 -13.86
CA TRP A 175 2.50 0.51 -12.79
C TRP A 175 1.33 -0.14 -12.03
N SER A 176 0.18 0.54 -11.91
CA SER A 176 -1.03 -0.04 -11.30
C SER A 176 -1.50 -1.33 -12.01
N GLY A 177 -1.18 -1.52 -13.30
CA GLY A 177 -1.44 -2.78 -14.00
C GLY A 177 -0.70 -3.98 -13.40
N ARG A 178 0.46 -3.73 -12.75
CA ARG A 178 1.20 -4.76 -12.00
C ARG A 178 0.43 -5.23 -10.77
N MET A 179 -0.59 -4.51 -10.32
CA MET A 179 -1.42 -4.93 -9.20
C MET A 179 -2.13 -6.25 -9.50
N PHE A 180 -2.78 -6.32 -10.66
CA PHE A 180 -3.51 -7.49 -11.09
C PHE A 180 -2.59 -8.64 -11.49
N SER A 181 -1.56 -8.36 -12.29
CA SER A 181 -0.65 -9.41 -12.75
C SER A 181 0.21 -9.95 -11.61
N GLY A 182 0.73 -9.08 -10.74
CA GLY A 182 1.53 -9.47 -9.58
C GLY A 182 0.73 -10.29 -8.57
N GLY A 183 -0.50 -9.84 -8.25
CA GLY A 183 -1.34 -10.56 -7.29
C GLY A 183 -1.87 -11.88 -7.84
N LEU A 184 -2.19 -11.93 -9.14
CA LEU A 184 -2.52 -13.19 -9.79
C LEU A 184 -1.32 -14.13 -9.75
N LEU A 185 -0.13 -13.70 -10.21
CA LEU A 185 1.09 -14.52 -10.20
C LEU A 185 1.41 -15.10 -8.82
N LEU A 186 1.22 -14.32 -7.76
CA LEU A 186 1.44 -14.76 -6.38
C LEU A 186 0.41 -15.84 -5.96
N ALA A 187 -0.83 -15.73 -6.41
CA ALA A 187 -1.90 -16.69 -6.13
C ALA A 187 -1.92 -17.91 -7.06
N MET A 188 -1.31 -17.83 -8.25
CA MET A 188 -1.39 -18.82 -9.33
C MET A 188 -1.07 -20.26 -8.88
N PRO A 189 0.02 -20.54 -8.12
CA PRO A 189 0.35 -21.90 -7.73
C PRO A 189 -0.77 -22.58 -6.94
N ILE A 190 -1.42 -21.84 -6.05
CA ILE A 190 -2.50 -22.33 -5.22
C ILE A 190 -3.79 -22.45 -6.03
N ILE A 191 -4.14 -21.42 -6.80
CA ILE A 191 -5.37 -21.39 -7.61
C ILE A 191 -5.37 -22.54 -8.62
N ILE A 192 -4.27 -22.79 -9.34
CA ILE A 192 -4.18 -23.89 -10.31
C ILE A 192 -4.30 -25.24 -9.61
N SER A 193 -3.63 -25.41 -8.47
CA SER A 193 -3.69 -26.66 -7.71
C SER A 193 -5.12 -26.95 -7.24
N LEU A 194 -5.81 -25.95 -6.70
CA LEU A 194 -7.20 -26.09 -6.25
C LEU A 194 -8.18 -26.25 -7.43
N LEU A 195 -7.91 -25.64 -8.58
CA LEU A 195 -8.68 -25.86 -9.80
C LEU A 195 -8.59 -27.32 -10.24
N LEU A 196 -7.40 -27.92 -10.23
CA LEU A 196 -7.22 -29.34 -10.54
C LEU A 196 -7.95 -30.25 -9.56
N VAL A 197 -7.93 -29.91 -8.27
CA VAL A 197 -8.70 -30.61 -7.23
C VAL A 197 -10.20 -30.53 -7.53
N ASN A 198 -10.71 -29.34 -7.86
CA ASN A 198 -12.13 -29.15 -8.20
C ASN A 198 -12.54 -29.92 -9.46
N ILE A 199 -11.70 -29.95 -10.50
CA ILE A 199 -11.93 -30.77 -11.69
C ILE A 199 -11.97 -32.26 -11.31
N SER A 200 -11.05 -32.71 -10.46
CA SER A 200 -11.01 -34.10 -9.98
C SER A 200 -12.29 -34.48 -9.22
N PHE A 201 -12.81 -33.58 -8.38
CA PHE A 201 -14.12 -33.77 -7.73
C PHE A 201 -15.28 -33.77 -8.72
N GLY A 202 -15.24 -32.93 -9.75
CA GLY A 202 -16.24 -32.92 -10.83
C GLY A 202 -16.31 -34.28 -11.55
N VAL A 203 -15.17 -34.92 -11.79
CA VAL A 203 -15.11 -36.28 -12.35
C VAL A 203 -15.61 -37.32 -11.35
N ALA A 204 -15.20 -37.24 -10.08
CA ALA A 204 -15.63 -38.16 -9.03
C ALA A 204 -17.15 -38.10 -8.80
N ALA A 205 -17.76 -36.92 -8.88
CA ALA A 205 -19.19 -36.74 -8.76
C ALA A 205 -19.99 -37.42 -9.88
N ARG A 206 -19.42 -37.52 -11.09
CA ARG A 206 -20.04 -38.29 -12.18
C ARG A 206 -19.97 -39.80 -11.91
N ALA A 207 -18.89 -40.27 -11.28
CA ALA A 207 -18.71 -41.69 -10.95
C ALA A 207 -19.57 -42.13 -9.74
N ALA A 208 -19.76 -41.24 -8.76
CA ALA A 208 -20.58 -41.48 -7.57
C ALA A 208 -21.52 -40.29 -7.31
N PRO A 209 -22.69 -40.22 -7.97
CA PRO A 209 -23.65 -39.11 -7.84
C PRO A 209 -24.19 -38.92 -6.42
N GLN A 210 -24.03 -39.94 -5.58
CA GLN A 210 -24.49 -39.95 -4.18
C GLN A 210 -23.54 -39.18 -3.26
N LEU A 211 -22.32 -38.87 -3.72
CA LEU A 211 -21.41 -37.98 -3.01
C LEU A 211 -21.91 -36.56 -3.12
N ASN A 212 -22.38 -36.00 -2.00
CA ASN A 212 -22.61 -34.57 -1.91
C ASN A 212 -21.25 -33.84 -1.98
N ILE A 213 -20.96 -33.25 -3.13
CA ILE A 213 -19.72 -32.51 -3.40
C ILE A 213 -19.52 -31.39 -2.37
N PHE A 214 -20.59 -30.78 -1.85
CA PHE A 214 -20.46 -29.77 -0.81
C PHE A 214 -20.01 -30.35 0.52
N SER A 215 -20.48 -31.56 0.87
CA SER A 215 -20.12 -32.21 2.13
C SER A 215 -18.69 -32.73 2.16
N VAL A 216 -18.13 -33.11 1.01
CA VAL A 216 -16.80 -33.73 0.92
C VAL A 216 -15.76 -32.80 0.29
N GLY A 217 -16.13 -32.08 -0.77
CA GLY A 217 -15.22 -31.21 -1.53
C GLY A 217 -14.76 -30.00 -0.72
N PHE A 218 -15.68 -29.30 -0.04
CA PHE A 218 -15.33 -28.07 0.70
C PHE A 218 -14.32 -28.31 1.84
N PRO A 219 -14.48 -29.33 2.73
CA PRO A 219 -13.45 -29.65 3.72
C PRO A 219 -12.09 -29.98 3.09
N ILE A 220 -12.09 -30.66 1.94
CA ILE A 220 -10.84 -31.06 1.26
C ILE A 220 -10.16 -29.86 0.61
N THR A 221 -10.88 -28.98 -0.08
CA THR A 221 -10.32 -27.76 -0.67
C THR A 221 -9.77 -26.82 0.40
N LEU A 222 -10.41 -26.78 1.57
CA LEU A 222 -9.94 -25.99 2.70
C LEU A 222 -8.63 -26.56 3.28
N ILE A 223 -8.57 -27.85 3.59
CA ILE A 223 -7.36 -28.49 4.11
C ILE A 223 -6.20 -28.36 3.12
N LEU A 224 -6.43 -28.69 1.85
CA LEU A 224 -5.41 -28.59 0.81
C LEU A 224 -4.98 -27.13 0.58
N GLY A 225 -5.92 -26.19 0.55
CA GLY A 225 -5.62 -24.77 0.43
C GLY A 225 -4.73 -24.28 1.57
N MET A 226 -5.01 -24.67 2.81
CA MET A 226 -4.17 -24.32 3.97
C MET A 226 -2.76 -24.93 3.87
N ILE A 227 -2.63 -26.18 3.44
CA ILE A 227 -1.32 -26.83 3.21
C ILE A 227 -0.53 -26.11 2.11
N LEU A 228 -1.20 -25.77 1.00
CA LEU A 228 -0.58 -25.06 -0.11
C LEU A 228 -0.14 -23.65 0.29
N ILE A 229 -0.95 -22.92 1.06
CA ILE A 229 -0.56 -21.62 1.62
C ILE A 229 0.68 -21.80 2.49
N TRP A 230 0.69 -22.75 3.41
CA TRP A 230 1.84 -23.00 4.28
C TRP A 230 3.12 -23.29 3.49
N LEU A 231 3.03 -24.09 2.44
CA LEU A 231 4.18 -24.47 1.60
C LEU A 231 4.67 -23.31 0.71
N THR A 232 3.76 -22.49 0.19
CA THR A 232 4.09 -21.39 -0.75
C THR A 232 4.33 -20.04 -0.07
N LEU A 233 4.01 -19.90 1.22
CA LEU A 233 4.15 -18.64 1.95
C LEU A 233 5.58 -18.06 1.89
N PRO A 234 6.67 -18.84 2.05
CA PRO A 234 8.03 -18.30 1.93
C PRO A 234 8.31 -17.71 0.55
N ASP A 235 7.89 -18.39 -0.52
CA ASP A 235 8.06 -17.92 -1.89
C ASP A 235 7.23 -16.67 -2.17
N ALA A 236 6.01 -16.60 -1.66
CA ALA A 236 5.16 -15.42 -1.74
C ALA A 236 5.80 -14.22 -1.04
N LEU A 237 6.42 -14.41 0.13
CA LEU A 237 7.13 -13.36 0.85
C LEU A 237 8.39 -12.90 0.08
N ASN A 238 9.14 -13.82 -0.52
CA ASN A 238 10.26 -13.47 -1.40
C ASN A 238 9.78 -12.64 -2.60
N GLN A 239 8.67 -13.02 -3.23
CA GLN A 239 8.09 -12.27 -4.33
C GLN A 239 7.62 -10.88 -3.89
N PHE A 240 7.03 -10.76 -2.70
CA PHE A 240 6.68 -9.47 -2.10
C PHE A 240 7.92 -8.57 -1.96
N THR A 241 9.06 -9.09 -1.50
CA THR A 241 10.29 -8.26 -1.44
C THR A 241 10.71 -7.74 -2.80
N GLY A 242 10.62 -8.56 -3.86
CA GLY A 242 10.93 -8.12 -5.23
C GLY A 242 9.99 -7.02 -5.73
N ILE A 243 8.68 -7.15 -5.43
CA ILE A 243 7.68 -6.13 -5.77
C ILE A 243 7.94 -4.83 -4.98
N LEU A 244 8.31 -4.96 -3.71
CA LEU A 244 8.63 -3.83 -2.84
C LEU A 244 9.86 -3.07 -3.36
N THR A 245 10.93 -3.76 -3.74
CA THR A 245 12.10 -3.13 -4.38
C THR A 245 11.72 -2.39 -5.66
N GLY A 246 10.93 -3.02 -6.54
CA GLY A 246 10.46 -2.37 -7.77
C GLY A 246 9.52 -1.16 -7.51
N SER A 247 8.92 -1.06 -6.32
CA SER A 247 8.15 0.11 -5.91
C SER A 247 9.06 1.26 -5.45
N TYR A 248 10.18 0.94 -4.79
CA TYR A 248 11.20 1.93 -4.42
C TYR A 248 11.91 2.48 -5.66
N ASP A 249 12.22 1.65 -6.65
CA ASP A 249 12.80 2.11 -7.92
C ASP A 249 11.87 3.10 -8.64
N LEU A 250 10.56 2.82 -8.64
CA LEU A 250 9.55 3.73 -9.19
C LEU A 250 9.50 5.05 -8.41
N ILE A 251 9.53 4.99 -7.08
CA ILE A 251 9.56 6.18 -6.22
C ILE A 251 10.83 6.99 -6.50
N GLY A 252 11.99 6.35 -6.61
CA GLY A 252 13.26 7.00 -6.96
C GLY A 252 13.18 7.70 -8.31
N GLN A 253 12.67 7.03 -9.34
CA GLN A 253 12.47 7.63 -10.67
C GLN A 253 11.52 8.85 -10.61
N LEU A 254 10.41 8.74 -9.89
CA LEU A 254 9.42 9.79 -9.74
C LEU A 254 9.99 11.01 -8.99
N LEU A 255 10.79 10.75 -7.95
CA LEU A 255 11.44 11.78 -7.15
C LEU A 255 12.76 12.27 -7.76
N ARG A 256 13.22 11.69 -8.88
CA ARG A 256 14.49 12.02 -9.55
C ARG A 256 15.70 11.80 -8.63
N LEU A 257 15.67 10.70 -7.88
CA LEU A 257 16.75 10.22 -7.00
C LEU A 257 17.68 9.23 -7.72
#